data_AF-A0A1G9L0L7-F1
#
_entry.id   AF-A0A1G9L0L7-F1
#
_cell.length_a   1.000
_cell.length_b   1.000
_cell.length_c   1.000
_cell.angle_alpha   90.00
_cell.angle_beta   90.00
_cell.angle_gamma   90.00
#
_symmetry.space_group_name_H-M   'P 1'
#
loop_
_entity.id
_entity.type
_entity.pdbx_description
1 polymer ?
#
loop_
_entity_poly.entity_id
_entity_poly.type
_entity_poly.pdbx_seq_one_letter_code
_entity_poly.pdbx_strand_id
1 'polypeptide(L)'
;MSSKNIYGLTQEKYNLIKKYSLTLNDDLIWEFHHDKYHTIKYFTNKFAIKHSTLALLFNIHRLCYAKIKYFEKNFDKFKPYKYDYKVGFHECELFDMEFILHKPSNIIIDLRNLQSIKDIDEFKRFCNYLETFEGSH
;
A
#
# COMPACT_ATOMS: atom_id res chain seq x y z
N MET A 1 14.70 20.50 20.93
CA MET A 1 13.98 19.46 20.16
C MET A 1 14.59 19.43 18.77
N SER A 2 15.32 18.36 18.45
CA SER A 2 16.06 18.25 17.19
C SER A 2 15.07 18.10 16.04
N SER A 3 15.15 18.98 15.04
CA SER A 3 14.37 18.93 13.82
C SER A 3 14.75 17.67 13.04
N LYS A 4 14.10 16.54 13.38
CA LYS A 4 14.28 15.27 12.64
C LYS A 4 13.94 15.55 11.20
N ASN A 5 14.92 15.37 10.35
CA ASN A 5 14.96 15.83 8.97
C ASN A 5 13.95 15.01 8.14
N ILE A 6 12.70 15.49 8.03
CA ILE A 6 11.63 14.91 7.19
C ILE A 6 11.72 15.39 5.73
N TYR A 7 12.87 15.95 5.34
CA TYR A 7 13.07 16.44 3.99
C TYR A 7 13.11 15.24 3.03
N GLY A 8 12.28 15.28 1.97
CA GLY A 8 12.25 14.24 0.93
C GLY A 8 10.98 13.38 0.90
N LEU A 9 9.99 13.60 1.76
CA LEU A 9 8.67 12.99 1.61
C LEU A 9 7.76 13.87 0.73
N THR A 10 7.03 13.24 -0.19
CA THR A 10 5.99 13.90 -0.98
C THR A 10 4.74 14.12 -0.13
N GLN A 11 3.86 15.05 -0.54
CA GLN A 11 2.58 15.29 0.15
C GLN A 11 1.74 14.01 0.29
N GLU A 12 1.75 13.15 -0.72
CA GLU A 12 1.02 11.89 -0.71
C GLU A 12 1.56 10.92 0.36
N LYS A 13 2.88 10.83 0.54
CA LYS A 13 3.51 10.05 1.61
C LYS A 13 3.17 10.62 2.99
N TYR A 14 3.12 11.94 3.13
CA TYR A 14 2.67 12.59 4.37
C TYR A 14 1.21 12.25 4.69
N ASN A 15 0.32 12.27 3.69
CA ASN A 15 -1.07 11.90 3.87
C ASN A 15 -1.21 10.43 4.33
N LEU A 16 -0.41 9.52 3.75
CA LEU A 16 -0.35 8.12 4.18
C LEU A 16 0.09 7.98 5.64
N ILE A 17 1.20 8.63 6.01
CA ILE A 17 1.74 8.63 7.39
C ILE A 17 0.70 9.14 8.37
N LYS A 18 0.00 10.23 8.01
CA LYS A 18 -1.06 10.81 8.83
C LYS A 18 -2.27 9.88 8.95
N LYS A 19 -2.72 9.25 7.86
CA LYS A 19 -3.83 8.27 7.85
C LYS A 19 -3.58 7.17 8.87
N TYR A 20 -2.37 6.63 8.91
CA TYR A 20 -1.99 5.54 9.81
C TYR A 20 -1.46 6.00 11.17
N SER A 21 -1.53 7.31 11.47
CA SER A 21 -1.05 7.89 12.74
C SER A 21 0.39 7.48 13.08
N LEU A 22 1.27 7.45 12.09
CA LEU A 22 2.66 7.04 12.28
C LEU A 22 3.50 8.21 12.79
N THR A 23 4.39 7.91 13.72
CA THR A 23 5.37 8.85 14.29
C THR A 23 6.80 8.38 14.01
N LEU A 24 7.73 9.32 13.88
CA LEU A 24 9.14 9.03 13.62
C LEU A 24 9.94 8.97 14.93
N ASN A 25 10.43 7.80 15.29
CA ASN A 25 11.21 7.59 16.50
C ASN A 25 12.68 8.05 16.36
N ASP A 26 13.50 7.87 17.41
CA ASP A 26 14.90 8.32 17.42
C ASP A 26 15.80 7.48 16.49
N ASP A 27 15.43 6.23 16.23
CA ASP A 27 16.10 5.33 15.27
C ASP A 27 15.72 5.62 13.81
N LEU A 28 14.99 6.71 13.55
CA LEU A 28 14.43 7.05 12.24
C LEU A 28 13.52 5.95 11.67
N ILE A 29 12.71 5.32 12.53
CA ILE A 29 11.71 4.33 12.16
C ILE A 29 10.32 4.94 12.33
N TRP A 30 9.47 4.79 11.31
CA TRP A 30 8.06 5.11 11.36
C TRP A 30 7.32 4.01 12.10
N GLU A 31 6.66 4.38 13.18
CA GLU A 31 5.98 3.45 14.08
C GLU A 31 4.63 4.00 14.56
N PHE A 32 3.73 3.07 14.87
CA PHE A 32 2.45 3.36 15.51
C PHE A 32 2.58 3.08 17.01
N HIS A 33 2.33 4.11 17.82
CA HIS A 33 2.29 4.01 19.27
C HIS A 33 0.87 3.80 19.75
N HIS A 34 0.68 2.86 20.68
CA HIS A 34 -0.59 2.64 21.34
C HIS A 34 -0.36 2.51 22.85
N ASP A 35 -1.09 3.27 23.65
CA ASP A 35 -0.82 3.37 25.11
C ASP A 35 -0.89 2.02 25.84
N LYS A 36 -1.68 1.08 25.30
CA LYS A 36 -1.91 -0.26 25.91
C LYS A 36 -1.18 -1.42 25.23
N TYR A 37 -0.60 -1.23 24.04
CA TYR A 37 -0.05 -2.33 23.24
C TYR A 37 1.38 -2.03 22.82
N HIS A 38 2.11 -3.07 22.38
CA HIS A 38 3.45 -2.89 21.86
C HIS A 38 3.44 -1.98 20.63
N THR A 39 4.41 -1.06 20.60
CA THR A 39 4.70 -0.20 19.45
C THR A 39 4.94 -1.04 18.21
N ILE A 40 4.21 -0.73 17.13
CA ILE A 40 4.34 -1.42 15.85
C ILE A 40 5.28 -0.61 14.96
N LYS A 41 6.45 -1.18 14.66
CA LYS A 41 7.41 -0.62 13.70
C LYS A 41 7.03 -1.03 12.28
N TYR A 42 6.97 -0.08 11.35
CA TYR A 42 6.62 -0.34 9.95
C TYR A 42 7.85 -0.30 9.04
N PHE A 43 8.48 0.87 8.88
CA PHE A 43 9.61 1.04 7.96
C PHE A 43 10.51 2.19 8.40
N THR A 44 11.76 2.18 7.91
CA THR A 44 12.72 3.25 8.16
C THR A 44 12.37 4.52 7.35
N ASN A 45 12.77 5.69 7.82
CA ASN A 45 12.64 6.94 7.08
C ASN A 45 13.39 6.89 5.74
N LYS A 46 14.54 6.20 5.70
CA LYS A 46 15.27 5.93 4.47
C LYS A 46 14.42 5.17 3.45
N PHE A 47 13.65 4.17 3.89
CA PHE A 47 12.70 3.46 3.03
C PHE A 47 11.59 4.40 2.55
N ALA A 48 11.03 5.20 3.46
CA ALA A 48 9.97 6.16 3.14
C ALA A 48 10.39 7.18 2.06
N ILE A 49 11.63 7.67 2.13
CA ILE A 49 12.19 8.60 1.14
C ILE A 49 12.40 7.90 -0.21
N LYS A 50 13.02 6.70 -0.20
CA LYS A 50 13.45 5.99 -1.42
C LYS A 50 12.31 5.37 -2.23
N HIS A 51 11.25 4.90 -1.58
CA HIS A 51 10.22 4.08 -2.22
C HIS A 51 8.94 4.87 -2.54
N SER A 52 8.11 4.33 -3.43
CA SER A 52 6.83 4.93 -3.84
C SER A 52 5.80 4.90 -2.71
N THR A 53 4.81 5.80 -2.72
CA THR A 53 3.69 5.75 -1.77
C THR A 53 3.00 4.38 -1.78
N LEU A 54 2.88 3.76 -2.96
CA LEU A 54 2.33 2.41 -3.12
C LEU A 54 3.11 1.37 -2.33
N ALA A 55 4.44 1.39 -2.42
CA ALA A 55 5.30 0.49 -1.67
C ALA A 55 5.21 0.72 -0.15
N LEU A 56 5.09 1.97 0.30
CA LEU A 56 4.88 2.28 1.72
C LEU A 56 3.52 1.73 2.20
N LEU A 57 2.44 1.99 1.45
CA LEU A 57 1.10 1.50 1.79
C LEU A 57 1.09 -0.03 1.85
N PHE A 58 1.67 -0.69 0.85
CA PHE A 58 1.75 -2.14 0.81
C PHE A 58 2.59 -2.71 1.97
N ASN A 59 3.64 -2.01 2.39
CA ASN A 59 4.41 -2.38 3.57
C ASN A 59 3.55 -2.29 4.85
N ILE A 60 2.73 -1.24 4.99
CA ILE A 60 1.76 -1.10 6.10
C ILE A 60 0.77 -2.27 6.12
N HIS A 61 0.26 -2.67 4.95
CA HIS A 61 -0.58 -3.86 4.78
C HIS A 61 0.19 -5.19 4.80
N ARG A 62 1.49 -5.17 5.12
CA ARG A 62 2.37 -6.35 5.23
C ARG A 62 2.37 -7.22 3.96
N LEU A 63 2.28 -6.61 2.79
CA LEU A 63 2.45 -7.29 1.51
C LEU A 63 3.93 -7.54 1.21
N CYS A 64 4.24 -8.73 0.70
CA CYS A 64 5.61 -9.10 0.39
C CYS A 64 6.16 -8.31 -0.81
N TYR A 65 7.50 -8.31 -0.95
CA TYR A 65 8.19 -7.56 -1.99
C TYR A 65 7.77 -7.94 -3.42
N ALA A 66 7.45 -9.22 -3.67
CA ALA A 66 6.96 -9.67 -4.97
C ALA A 66 5.65 -8.98 -5.38
N LYS A 67 4.72 -8.80 -4.42
CA LYS A 67 3.47 -8.07 -4.64
C LYS A 67 3.74 -6.60 -4.91
N ILE A 68 4.58 -5.96 -4.09
CA ILE A 68 4.99 -4.57 -4.30
C ILE A 68 5.53 -4.38 -5.72
N LYS A 69 6.45 -5.23 -6.15
CA LYS A 69 7.07 -5.11 -7.48
C LYS A 69 6.09 -5.31 -8.63
N TYR A 70 5.18 -6.26 -8.50
CA TYR A 70 4.15 -6.48 -9.50
C TYR A 70 3.26 -5.25 -9.69
N PHE A 71 2.71 -4.72 -8.59
CA PHE A 71 1.80 -3.59 -8.65
C PHE A 71 2.54 -2.28 -9.01
N GLU A 72 3.77 -2.04 -8.53
CA GLU A 72 4.57 -0.88 -8.97
C GLU A 72 4.77 -0.86 -10.49
N LYS A 73 4.96 -2.03 -11.12
CA LYS A 73 5.21 -2.14 -12.56
C LYS A 73 3.94 -2.00 -13.41
N ASN A 74 2.79 -2.42 -12.88
CA ASN A 74 1.54 -2.55 -13.66
C ASN A 74 0.43 -1.62 -13.15
N PHE A 75 0.72 -0.65 -12.26
CA PHE A 75 -0.32 0.15 -11.60
C PHE A 75 -1.18 0.96 -12.59
N ASP A 76 -0.65 1.22 -13.79
CA ASP A 76 -1.39 1.82 -14.89
C ASP A 76 -2.64 1.03 -15.29
N LYS A 77 -2.74 -0.26 -14.93
CA LYS A 77 -3.91 -1.13 -15.17
C LYS A 77 -4.88 -1.16 -13.99
N PHE A 78 -4.55 -0.48 -12.91
CA PHE A 78 -5.30 -0.51 -11.66
C PHE A 78 -5.81 0.88 -11.27
N LYS A 79 -6.77 0.91 -10.35
CA LYS A 79 -7.23 2.13 -9.69
C LYS A 79 -7.37 1.91 -8.17
N PRO A 80 -6.96 2.89 -7.35
CA PRO A 80 -7.16 2.87 -5.90
C PRO A 80 -8.64 3.01 -5.54
N TYR A 81 -9.13 2.10 -4.70
CA TYR A 81 -10.52 2.07 -4.25
C TYR A 81 -10.61 1.94 -2.72
N LYS A 82 -11.71 2.43 -2.17
CA LYS A 82 -12.10 2.19 -0.78
C LYS A 82 -13.60 1.89 -0.69
N TYR A 83 -14.01 1.32 0.43
CA TYR A 83 -15.41 1.01 0.70
C TYR A 83 -15.98 1.98 1.73
N ASP A 84 -17.16 2.52 1.44
CA ASP A 84 -17.98 3.26 2.39
C ASP A 84 -19.40 2.67 2.39
N TYR A 85 -20.01 2.51 3.57
CA TYR A 85 -21.29 1.81 3.68
C TYR A 85 -22.47 2.55 3.02
N LYS A 86 -22.34 3.86 2.77
CA LYS A 86 -23.39 4.69 2.14
C LYS A 86 -23.30 4.67 0.62
N VAL A 87 -22.08 4.67 0.08
CA VAL A 87 -21.85 4.80 -1.37
C VAL A 87 -21.26 3.54 -2.02
N GLY A 88 -20.88 2.54 -1.23
CA GLY A 88 -20.21 1.33 -1.69
C GLY A 88 -18.74 1.57 -2.05
N PHE A 89 -18.27 0.78 -3.02
CA PHE A 89 -16.92 0.90 -3.57
C PHE A 89 -16.80 2.16 -4.43
N HIS A 90 -15.82 3.00 -4.13
CA HIS A 90 -15.54 4.20 -4.91
C HIS A 90 -14.03 4.45 -5.04
N GLU A 91 -13.67 5.12 -6.13
CA GLU A 91 -12.29 5.55 -6.40
C GLU A 91 -11.83 6.55 -5.33
N CYS A 92 -10.56 6.49 -4.95
CA CYS A 92 -9.99 7.32 -3.90
C CYS A 92 -8.53 7.67 -4.21
N GLU A 93 -7.89 8.46 -3.35
CA GLU A 93 -6.46 8.72 -3.47
C GLU A 93 -5.63 7.47 -3.16
N LEU A 94 -4.47 7.33 -3.79
CA LEU A 94 -3.62 6.13 -3.62
C LEU A 94 -3.25 5.91 -2.15
N PHE A 95 -2.93 6.96 -1.39
CA PHE A 95 -2.62 6.83 0.04
C PHE A 95 -3.80 6.32 0.89
N ASP A 96 -5.03 6.45 0.39
CA ASP A 96 -6.25 6.10 1.09
C ASP A 96 -6.84 4.75 0.67
N MET A 97 -6.22 4.06 -0.30
CA MET A 97 -6.75 2.82 -0.82
C MET A 97 -6.76 1.68 0.21
N GLU A 98 -7.81 0.88 0.17
CA GLU A 98 -7.95 -0.40 0.89
C GLU A 98 -8.25 -1.56 -0.07
N PHE A 99 -8.67 -1.19 -1.29
CA PHE A 99 -8.97 -2.07 -2.39
C PHE A 99 -8.32 -1.54 -3.67
N ILE A 100 -8.16 -2.42 -4.64
CA ILE A 100 -7.64 -2.06 -5.96
C ILE A 100 -8.60 -2.61 -7.01
N LEU A 101 -9.09 -1.75 -7.90
CA LEU A 101 -9.84 -2.16 -9.07
C LEU A 101 -8.86 -2.49 -10.20
N HIS A 102 -8.90 -3.71 -10.73
CA HIS A 102 -8.24 -4.04 -11.99
C HIS A 102 -9.13 -3.55 -13.15
N LYS A 103 -8.70 -2.52 -13.87
CA LYS A 103 -9.53 -1.86 -14.90
C LYS A 103 -10.01 -2.81 -16.00
N PRO A 104 -9.17 -3.69 -16.58
CA PRO A 104 -9.58 -4.59 -17.67
C PRO A 104 -10.64 -5.61 -17.26
N SER A 105 -10.55 -6.18 -16.05
CA SER A 105 -11.49 -7.22 -15.61
C SER A 105 -12.66 -6.70 -14.74
N ASN A 106 -12.59 -5.42 -14.32
CA ASN A 106 -13.49 -4.82 -13.35
C ASN A 106 -13.53 -5.57 -11.98
N ILE A 107 -12.48 -6.33 -11.66
CA ILE A 107 -12.37 -7.08 -10.41
C ILE A 107 -11.82 -6.16 -9.31
N ILE A 108 -12.50 -6.12 -8.17
CA ILE A 108 -12.03 -5.46 -6.95
C ILE A 108 -11.19 -6.44 -6.12
N ILE A 109 -9.99 -6.02 -5.77
CA ILE A 109 -9.01 -6.80 -5.01
C ILE A 109 -8.87 -6.16 -3.62
N ASP A 110 -9.21 -6.89 -2.57
CA ASP A 110 -8.97 -6.48 -1.18
C ASP A 110 -7.49 -6.67 -0.82
N LEU A 111 -6.84 -5.64 -0.26
CA LEU A 111 -5.44 -5.74 0.17
C LEU A 111 -5.21 -6.80 1.25
N ARG A 112 -6.21 -7.10 2.09
CA ARG A 112 -6.16 -8.16 3.10
C ARG A 112 -6.20 -9.55 2.48
N ASN A 113 -7.02 -9.74 1.44
CA ASN A 113 -7.02 -10.98 0.66
C ASN A 113 -5.69 -11.15 -0.10
N LEU A 114 -5.15 -10.05 -0.64
CA LEU A 114 -3.83 -10.09 -1.25
C LEU A 114 -2.74 -10.44 -0.21
N GLN A 115 -2.87 -9.95 1.03
CA GLN A 115 -1.97 -10.28 2.14
C GLN A 115 -2.01 -11.77 2.52
N SER A 116 -3.16 -12.43 2.40
CA SER A 116 -3.30 -13.85 2.76
C SER A 116 -2.64 -14.80 1.77
N ILE A 117 -2.38 -14.38 0.52
CA ILE A 117 -1.63 -15.17 -0.47
C ILE A 117 -0.16 -15.25 -0.06
N LYS A 118 0.25 -16.35 0.59
CA LYS A 118 1.63 -16.54 1.05
C LYS A 118 2.49 -17.27 0.03
N ASP A 119 1.89 -18.16 -0.76
CA ASP A 119 2.57 -18.93 -1.77
C ASP A 119 2.88 -18.08 -3.02
N ILE A 120 4.09 -18.23 -3.54
CA ILE A 120 4.53 -17.45 -4.69
C ILE A 120 3.87 -17.92 -5.98
N ASP A 121 3.58 -19.21 -6.12
CA ASP A 121 2.95 -19.75 -7.33
C ASP A 121 1.45 -19.45 -7.34
N GLU A 122 0.80 -19.41 -6.17
CA GLU A 122 -0.55 -18.86 -6.02
C GLU A 122 -0.59 -17.39 -6.43
N PHE A 123 0.38 -16.58 -6.00
CA PHE A 123 0.45 -15.18 -6.42
C PHE A 123 0.66 -15.04 -7.93
N LYS A 124 1.51 -15.88 -8.56
CA LYS A 124 1.67 -15.89 -10.03
C LYS A 124 0.37 -16.29 -10.73
N ARG A 125 -0.36 -17.30 -10.24
CA ARG A 125 -1.67 -17.68 -10.79
C ARG A 125 -2.67 -16.54 -10.71
N PHE A 126 -2.68 -15.82 -9.58
CA PHE A 126 -3.49 -14.61 -9.41
C PHE A 126 -3.14 -13.53 -10.45
N CYS A 127 -1.86 -13.22 -10.64
CA CYS A 127 -1.41 -12.25 -11.67
C CYS A 127 -1.80 -12.71 -13.08
N ASN A 128 -1.48 -13.96 -13.44
CA ASN A 128 -1.80 -14.53 -14.75
C ASN A 128 -3.30 -14.48 -15.03
N TYR A 129 -4.14 -14.74 -14.02
CA TYR A 129 -5.58 -14.65 -14.15
C TYR A 129 -6.03 -13.23 -14.51
N LEU A 130 -5.53 -12.20 -13.82
CA LEU A 130 -5.83 -10.80 -14.16
C LEU A 130 -5.35 -10.46 -15.58
N GLU A 131 -4.15 -10.91 -15.94
CA GLU A 131 -3.54 -10.67 -17.25
C GLU A 131 -4.32 -11.30 -18.41
N THR A 132 -5.12 -12.36 -18.17
CA THR A 132 -6.01 -12.91 -19.20
C THR A 132 -7.07 -11.91 -19.69
N PHE A 133 -7.42 -10.91 -18.88
CA PHE A 133 -8.37 -9.84 -19.25
C PHE A 133 -7.70 -8.66 -19.94
N GLU A 134 -6.37 -8.62 -19.98
CA GLU A 134 -5.59 -7.55 -20.61
C GLU A 134 -5.45 -7.73 -22.14
N GLY A 135 -6.16 -8.71 -22.70
CA GLY A 135 -6.05 -9.16 -24.10
C GLY A 135 -6.16 -8.04 -25.15
N SER A 136 -5.04 -7.91 -25.89
CA SER A 136 -4.82 -7.33 -27.22
C SER A 136 -5.72 -6.17 -27.64
N HIS A 137 -5.26 -4.94 -27.39
CA HIS A 137 -5.60 -3.80 -28.26
C HIS A 137 -4.56 -3.67 -29.36
#